data_AF-A0A194S3Q2-F1
#
_entry.id   AF-A0A194S3Q2-F1
#
_cell.length_a   1.000
_cell.length_b   1.000
_cell.length_c   1.000
_cell.angle_alpha   90.00
_cell.angle_beta   90.00
_cell.angle_gamma   90.00
#
_symmetry.space_group_name_H-M   'P 1'
#
loop_
_entity.id
_entity.type
_entity.pdbx_description
1 polymer ?
#
loop_
_entity_poly.entity_id
_entity_poly.type
_entity_poly.pdbx_seq_one_letter_code
_entity_poly.pdbx_strand_id
1 'polypeptide(L)'
;MSEAEQNEVRPLAALLPALSRSSLTLSLSTLQYKYILDVDGNGWSGRFHRLMSTNSLILKSTAFPEWYSDRIQPWVHYVPVKVDYSDLYPVLAFFKGAPEDGRGGHDELAERIAAQGKQWADENWRWVDMQAYLLRLLLEYARLVNRDDPHVSYDYELE
;
A
#
# COMPACT_ATOMS: atom_id res chain seq x y z
N MET A 1 56.79 -18.12 14.40
CA MET A 1 55.91 -18.96 15.24
C MET A 1 55.50 -18.09 16.42
N SER A 2 54.25 -17.73 16.71
CA SER A 2 52.90 -18.12 16.22
C SER A 2 52.01 -16.87 16.36
N GLU A 3 51.19 -16.52 15.37
CA GLU A 3 49.74 -16.82 15.35
C GLU A 3 48.98 -16.36 16.62
N ALA A 4 48.29 -15.22 16.51
CA ALA A 4 46.90 -15.02 16.96
C ALA A 4 46.42 -13.61 16.58
N GLU A 5 45.79 -13.52 15.41
CA GLU A 5 44.81 -12.48 15.07
C GLU A 5 43.68 -12.42 16.10
N GLN A 6 43.13 -11.23 16.32
CA GLN A 6 41.69 -10.88 16.43
C GLN A 6 41.51 -9.74 17.43
N ASN A 7 41.08 -8.57 16.96
CA ASN A 7 39.68 -8.11 17.10
C ASN A 7 39.56 -6.64 16.67
N GLU A 8 39.71 -6.37 15.36
CA GLU A 8 39.26 -5.09 14.80
C GLU A 8 37.73 -5.12 14.71
N VAL A 9 37.08 -4.24 15.47
CA VAL A 9 35.64 -4.00 15.41
C VAL A 9 35.31 -3.43 14.03
N ARG A 10 34.94 -4.31 13.10
CA ARG A 10 34.40 -3.91 11.80
C ARG A 10 33.08 -3.16 12.02
N PRO A 11 32.86 -2.00 11.37
CA PRO A 11 31.58 -1.31 11.45
C PRO A 11 30.48 -2.22 10.92
N LEU A 12 29.31 -2.21 11.58
CA LEU A 12 28.14 -3.06 11.33
C LEU A 12 27.62 -3.01 9.87
N ALA A 13 28.10 -2.05 9.07
CA ALA A 13 27.83 -1.92 7.64
C ALA A 13 28.42 -3.07 6.78
N ALA A 14 29.38 -3.85 7.29
CA ALA A 14 30.10 -4.86 6.51
C ALA A 14 29.48 -6.28 6.51
N LEU A 15 28.33 -6.48 7.15
CA LEU A 15 27.71 -7.81 7.34
C LEU A 15 26.37 -8.01 6.60
N LEU A 16 26.02 -7.14 5.64
CA LEU A 16 24.86 -7.40 4.79
C LEU A 16 25.25 -8.38 3.68
N PRO A 17 24.58 -9.56 3.58
CA PRO A 17 24.88 -10.50 2.52
C PRO A 17 24.52 -9.87 1.17
N ALA A 18 25.47 -9.92 0.25
CA ALA A 18 25.28 -9.62 -1.16
C ALA A 18 24.36 -10.68 -1.79
N LEU A 19 23.05 -10.66 -1.50
CA LEU A 19 22.07 -11.50 -2.17
C LEU A 19 20.76 -10.75 -2.40
N SER A 20 20.39 -10.74 -3.68
CA SER A 20 19.15 -10.28 -4.29
C SER A 20 18.97 -8.76 -4.43
N ARG A 21 19.48 -8.23 -5.55
CA ARG A 21 18.86 -7.10 -6.25
C ARG A 21 17.47 -7.54 -6.74
N SER A 22 16.49 -7.62 -5.85
CA SER A 22 15.09 -7.62 -6.25
C SER A 22 14.61 -6.19 -6.35
N SER A 23 14.04 -5.80 -7.49
CA SER A 23 13.49 -4.48 -7.83
C SER A 23 12.26 -4.07 -6.98
N LEU A 24 12.16 -4.60 -5.76
CA LEU A 24 11.04 -4.47 -4.83
C LEU A 24 11.55 -4.14 -3.43
N THR A 25 12.61 -3.34 -3.30
CA THR A 25 12.94 -2.68 -2.04
C THR A 25 12.44 -1.24 -2.17
N LEU A 26 11.44 -0.83 -1.39
CA LEU A 26 11.18 0.60 -1.19
C LEU A 26 12.53 1.17 -0.79
N SER A 27 13.00 2.17 -1.53
CA SER A 27 14.16 2.91 -1.10
C SER A 27 13.89 3.37 0.34
N LEU A 28 14.83 3.18 1.25
CA LEU A 28 14.71 3.73 2.61
C LEU A 28 14.42 5.25 2.57
N SER A 29 14.74 5.92 1.45
CA SER A 29 14.38 7.33 1.22
C SER A 29 12.87 7.59 1.21
N THR A 30 12.04 6.68 0.71
CA THR A 30 10.58 6.91 0.65
C THR A 30 9.92 6.97 2.03
N LEU A 31 10.52 6.37 3.06
CA LEU A 31 10.03 6.44 4.45
C LEU A 31 10.28 7.80 5.12
N GLN A 32 10.98 8.73 4.45
CA GLN A 32 11.33 10.03 4.99
C GLN A 32 10.28 11.11 4.69
N TYR A 33 9.30 10.83 3.82
CA TYR A 33 8.34 11.82 3.36
C TYR A 33 6.98 11.67 4.03
N LYS A 34 6.41 12.79 4.48
CA LYS A 34 5.06 12.82 5.06
C LYS A 34 3.95 12.56 4.04
N TYR A 35 4.14 13.00 2.80
CA TYR A 35 3.18 12.84 1.70
C TYR A 35 3.83 12.02 0.59
N ILE A 36 3.14 10.97 0.12
CA ILE A 36 3.61 10.13 -0.98
C ILE A 36 2.54 10.07 -2.05
N LEU A 37 2.88 10.43 -3.29
CA LEU A 37 2.00 10.29 -4.44
C LEU A 37 2.13 8.88 -5.04
N ASP A 38 1.05 8.12 -4.99
CA ASP A 38 0.88 6.85 -5.69
C ASP A 38 0.21 7.09 -7.05
N VAL A 39 0.88 6.64 -8.10
CA VAL A 39 0.48 6.86 -9.50
C VAL A 39 0.56 5.54 -10.25
N ASP A 40 -0.41 5.34 -11.14
CA ASP A 40 -0.44 4.24 -12.09
C ASP A 40 0.78 4.22 -13.03
N GLY A 41 1.14 3.02 -13.48
CA GLY A 41 2.12 2.81 -14.53
C GLY A 41 1.43 2.42 -15.83
N ASN A 42 1.91 1.33 -16.45
CA ASN A 42 1.19 0.68 -17.56
C ASN A 42 -0.16 0.07 -17.12
N GLY A 43 -0.35 -0.10 -15.81
CA GLY A 43 -1.57 -0.56 -15.16
C GLY A 43 -1.67 0.04 -13.76
N TRP A 44 -2.48 -0.57 -12.90
CA TRP A 44 -2.61 -0.18 -11.50
C TRP A 44 -1.26 -0.18 -10.76
N SER A 45 -1.13 0.66 -9.74
CA SER A 45 0.11 0.75 -8.96
C SER A 45 0.32 -0.46 -8.05
N GLY A 46 1.26 -1.33 -8.43
CA GLY A 46 1.77 -2.44 -7.61
C GLY A 46 2.34 -2.05 -6.24
N ARG A 47 2.56 -0.75 -6.00
CA ARG A 47 3.21 -0.24 -4.80
C ARG A 47 2.22 0.13 -3.71
N PHE A 48 0.95 0.36 -4.05
CA PHE A 48 -0.03 0.94 -3.14
C PHE A 48 -0.15 0.15 -1.83
N HIS A 49 -0.23 -1.19 -1.90
CA HIS A 49 -0.24 -2.07 -0.72
C HIS A 49 0.92 -1.76 0.24
N ARG A 50 2.14 -1.70 -0.29
CA ARG A 50 3.33 -1.45 0.53
C ARG A 50 3.41 -0.02 1.03
N LEU A 51 2.97 0.95 0.24
CA LEU A 51 2.91 2.35 0.64
C LEU A 51 1.93 2.55 1.80
N MET A 52 0.79 1.89 1.77
CA MET A 52 -0.20 1.92 2.84
C MET A 52 0.36 1.38 4.17
N SER A 53 1.32 0.45 4.15
CA SER A 53 2.00 -0.03 5.37
C SER A 53 3.00 0.97 5.97
N THR A 54 3.22 2.13 5.35
CA THR A 54 4.07 3.21 5.88
C THR A 54 3.29 4.18 6.77
N ASN A 55 3.97 5.04 7.52
CA ASN A 55 3.34 6.11 8.31
C ASN A 55 3.18 7.43 7.50
N SER A 56 3.11 7.34 6.17
CA SER A 56 2.99 8.49 5.28
C SER A 56 1.55 8.62 4.77
N LEU A 57 1.10 9.86 4.54
CA LEU A 57 -0.18 10.11 3.88
C LEU A 57 -0.06 9.78 2.39
N ILE A 58 -0.82 8.78 1.95
CA ILE A 58 -0.81 8.36 0.55
C ILE A 58 -1.83 9.19 -0.23
N LEU A 59 -1.35 9.90 -1.25
CA LEU A 59 -2.15 10.57 -2.26
C LEU A 59 -2.27 9.61 -3.44
N LYS A 60 -3.44 9.02 -3.68
CA LYS A 60 -3.63 8.02 -4.73
C LYS A 60 -4.31 8.64 -5.95
N SER A 61 -3.65 8.58 -7.09
CA SER A 61 -4.23 8.88 -8.39
C SER A 61 -4.25 7.62 -9.23
N THR A 62 -5.44 7.07 -9.46
CA THR A 62 -5.61 5.88 -10.30
C THR A 62 -6.79 6.00 -11.26
N ALA A 63 -6.65 5.47 -12.46
CA ALA A 63 -7.72 5.27 -13.43
C ALA A 63 -8.21 3.81 -13.47
N PHE A 64 -7.50 2.88 -12.82
CA PHE A 64 -7.80 1.45 -12.89
C PHE A 64 -8.65 1.01 -11.69
N PRO A 65 -9.68 0.16 -11.92
CA PRO A 65 -10.35 -0.51 -10.82
C PRO A 65 -9.42 -1.57 -10.21
N GLU A 66 -9.43 -1.68 -8.88
CA GLU A 66 -8.61 -2.65 -8.15
C GLU A 66 -9.50 -3.51 -7.24
N TRP A 67 -9.09 -4.76 -7.01
CA TRP A 67 -9.90 -5.78 -6.30
C TRP A 67 -10.26 -5.44 -4.84
N TYR A 68 -9.58 -4.46 -4.25
CA TYR A 68 -9.80 -3.99 -2.88
C TYR A 68 -10.55 -2.66 -2.82
N SER A 69 -10.86 -2.03 -3.96
CA SER A 69 -11.44 -0.67 -4.04
C SER A 69 -12.77 -0.54 -3.29
N ASP A 70 -13.58 -1.59 -3.21
CA ASP A 70 -14.88 -1.56 -2.50
C ASP A 70 -14.73 -1.61 -0.97
N ARG A 71 -13.54 -1.94 -0.46
CA ARG A 71 -13.28 -2.10 0.99
C ARG A 71 -12.43 -0.98 1.57
N ILE A 72 -11.64 -0.30 0.73
CA ILE A 72 -10.83 0.83 1.16
C ILE A 72 -11.55 2.15 0.89
N GLN A 73 -11.77 2.94 1.93
CA GLN A 73 -12.48 4.22 1.82
C GLN A 73 -11.53 5.41 1.56
N PRO A 74 -11.72 6.19 0.46
CA PRO A 74 -11.04 7.48 0.27
C PRO A 74 -11.41 8.46 1.37
N TRP A 75 -10.47 9.35 1.71
CA TRP A 75 -10.51 10.31 2.83
C TRP A 75 -10.52 9.71 4.24
N VAL A 76 -10.55 8.38 4.36
CA VAL A 76 -10.35 7.66 5.62
C VAL A 76 -8.97 7.01 5.67
N HIS A 77 -8.62 6.29 4.62
CA HIS A 77 -7.37 5.51 4.57
C HIS A 77 -6.29 6.15 3.67
N TYR A 78 -6.72 6.89 2.66
CA TYR A 78 -5.84 7.59 1.72
C TYR A 78 -6.57 8.79 1.14
N VAL A 79 -5.86 9.68 0.46
CA VAL A 79 -6.45 10.85 -0.20
C VAL A 79 -6.53 10.61 -1.71
N PRO A 80 -7.73 10.62 -2.32
CA PRO A 80 -7.85 10.52 -3.76
C PRO A 80 -7.37 11.82 -4.42
N VAL A 81 -6.63 11.70 -5.51
CA VAL A 81 -6.20 12.80 -6.39
C VAL A 81 -6.72 12.50 -7.79
N LYS A 82 -7.18 13.52 -8.52
CA LYS A 82 -7.63 13.37 -9.90
C LYS A 82 -6.50 12.88 -10.79
N VAL A 83 -6.86 12.11 -11.81
CA VAL A 83 -5.93 11.58 -12.82
C VAL A 83 -5.23 12.66 -13.66
N ASP A 84 -5.82 13.86 -13.73
CA ASP A 84 -5.21 15.04 -14.37
C ASP A 84 -4.34 15.88 -13.42
N TYR A 85 -4.26 15.48 -12.14
CA TYR A 85 -3.57 16.15 -11.05
C TYR A 85 -4.01 17.59 -10.78
N SER A 86 -5.17 18.00 -11.29
CA SER A 86 -5.66 19.38 -11.17
C SER A 86 -5.94 19.80 -9.72
N ASP A 87 -6.21 18.83 -8.84
CA ASP A 87 -6.47 19.03 -7.41
C ASP A 87 -5.27 18.74 -6.50
N LEU A 88 -4.10 18.35 -7.05
CA LEU A 88 -2.94 17.98 -6.25
C LEU A 88 -2.43 19.15 -5.39
N TYR A 89 -2.23 20.33 -5.98
CA TYR A 89 -1.77 21.50 -5.23
C TYR A 89 -2.79 22.00 -4.20
N PRO A 90 -4.10 22.12 -4.52
CA PRO A 90 -5.13 22.38 -3.52
C PRO A 90 -5.12 21.40 -2.34
N VAL A 91 -5.01 20.10 -2.61
CA VAL A 91 -4.92 19.07 -1.56
C VAL A 91 -3.69 19.26 -0.67
N LEU A 92 -2.52 19.52 -1.27
CA LEU A 92 -1.30 19.78 -0.51
C LEU A 92 -1.40 21.08 0.31
N ALA A 93 -2.00 22.14 -0.24
CA ALA A 93 -2.22 23.39 0.47
C ALA A 93 -3.18 23.22 1.66
N PHE A 94 -4.19 22.36 1.53
CA PHE A 94 -5.11 22.03 2.62
C PHE A 94 -4.38 21.37 3.80
N PHE A 95 -3.52 20.37 3.55
CA PHE A 95 -2.81 19.70 4.63
C PHE A 95 -1.62 20.50 5.17
N LYS A 96 -0.83 21.12 4.28
CA LYS A 96 0.39 21.86 4.66
C LYS A 96 0.11 23.27 5.18
N GLY A 97 -0.99 23.90 4.75
CA GLY A 97 -1.29 25.31 5.03
C GLY A 97 -0.51 26.29 4.15
N ALA A 98 -0.51 27.56 4.56
CA ALA A 98 0.15 28.64 3.83
C ALA A 98 1.64 28.36 3.59
N PRO A 99 2.22 28.71 2.42
CA PRO A 99 3.61 28.38 2.09
C PRO A 99 4.67 28.98 3.03
N GLU A 100 4.37 30.12 3.67
CA GLU A 100 5.32 30.88 4.49
C GLU A 100 5.45 30.33 5.90
N ASP A 101 4.34 30.00 6.55
CA ASP A 101 4.28 29.64 7.97
C ASP A 101 3.46 28.37 8.29
N GLY A 102 2.89 27.72 7.27
CA GLY A 102 2.03 26.54 7.43
C GLY A 102 0.68 26.83 8.07
N ARG A 103 0.30 28.11 8.21
CA ARG A 103 -0.94 28.51 8.88
C ARG A 103 -2.16 28.03 8.12
N GLY A 104 -3.15 27.53 8.85
CA GLY A 104 -4.36 26.95 8.29
C GLY A 104 -4.17 25.54 7.72
N GLY A 105 -3.01 24.91 7.91
CA GLY A 105 -2.79 23.51 7.55
C GLY A 105 -3.49 22.54 8.48
N HIS A 106 -3.90 21.40 7.93
CA HIS A 106 -4.56 20.32 8.65
C HIS A 106 -3.63 19.12 8.86
N ASP A 107 -2.45 19.36 9.43
CA ASP A 107 -1.40 18.33 9.58
C ASP A 107 -1.82 17.15 10.48
N GLU A 108 -2.57 17.42 11.56
CA GLU A 108 -3.13 16.36 12.42
C GLU A 108 -4.11 15.46 11.65
N LEU A 109 -4.85 16.02 10.69
CA LEU A 109 -5.77 15.23 9.87
C LEU A 109 -5.00 14.35 8.88
N ALA A 110 -3.91 14.86 8.31
CA ALA A 110 -3.00 14.07 7.48
C ALA A 110 -2.45 12.87 8.26
N GLU A 111 -1.99 13.08 9.49
CA GLU A 111 -1.49 12.02 10.37
C GLU A 111 -2.58 10.98 10.69
N ARG A 112 -3.80 11.42 11.00
CA ARG A 112 -4.93 10.52 11.27
C ARG A 112 -5.26 9.64 10.06
N ILE A 113 -5.34 10.21 8.86
CA ILE A 113 -5.63 9.45 7.64
C ILE A 113 -4.49 8.45 7.36
N ALA A 114 -3.23 8.87 7.51
CA ALA A 114 -2.08 7.98 7.33
C ALA A 114 -2.11 6.79 8.31
N ALA A 115 -2.39 7.06 9.59
CA ALA A 115 -2.49 6.02 10.62
C ALA A 115 -3.64 5.05 10.35
N GLN A 116 -4.82 5.56 9.95
CA GLN A 116 -5.96 4.74 9.57
C GLN A 116 -5.66 3.89 8.34
N GLY A 117 -4.98 4.45 7.33
CA GLY A 117 -4.54 3.70 6.16
C GLY A 117 -3.62 2.54 6.52
N LYS A 118 -2.63 2.80 7.39
CA LYS A 118 -1.74 1.75 7.87
C LYS A 118 -2.46 0.68 8.66
N GLN A 119 -3.32 1.07 9.60
CA GLN A 119 -4.12 0.13 10.38
C GLN A 119 -4.97 -0.75 9.46
N TRP A 120 -5.64 -0.15 8.47
CA TRP A 120 -6.44 -0.89 7.51
C TRP A 120 -5.62 -1.91 6.73
N ALA A 121 -4.41 -1.54 6.27
CA ALA A 121 -3.51 -2.47 5.58
C ALA A 121 -3.05 -3.62 6.49
N ASP A 122 -2.75 -3.33 7.75
CA ASP A 122 -2.33 -4.33 8.75
C ASP A 122 -3.46 -5.31 9.09
N GLU A 123 -4.72 -4.88 9.03
CA GLU A 123 -5.89 -5.68 9.41
C GLU A 123 -6.60 -6.38 8.25
N ASN A 124 -6.60 -5.78 7.05
CA ASN A 124 -7.42 -6.21 5.91
C ASN A 124 -6.61 -6.57 4.66
N TRP A 125 -5.30 -6.34 4.69
CA TRP A 125 -4.41 -6.57 3.56
C TRP A 125 -3.24 -7.50 3.88
N ARG A 126 -3.49 -8.45 4.77
CA ARG A 126 -2.55 -9.51 5.11
C ARG A 126 -2.57 -10.58 4.03
N TRP A 127 -1.58 -11.46 4.09
CA TRP A 127 -1.49 -12.60 3.18
C TRP A 127 -2.74 -13.49 3.21
N VAL A 128 -3.29 -13.72 4.41
CA VAL A 128 -4.52 -14.51 4.60
C VAL A 128 -5.73 -13.87 3.91
N ASP A 129 -5.82 -12.54 3.88
CA ASP A 129 -6.92 -11.83 3.25
C ASP A 129 -6.84 -11.93 1.71
N MET A 130 -5.62 -11.85 1.15
CA MET A 130 -5.38 -12.07 -0.28
C MET A 130 -5.70 -13.51 -0.69
N GLN A 131 -5.28 -14.49 0.11
CA GLN A 131 -5.58 -15.91 -0.13
C GLN A 131 -7.07 -16.19 -0.08
N ALA A 132 -7.77 -15.66 0.93
CA ALA A 132 -9.22 -15.80 1.05
C ALA A 132 -9.95 -15.19 -0.14
N TYR A 133 -9.53 -13.99 -0.59
CA TYR A 133 -10.09 -13.36 -1.78
C TYR A 133 -9.88 -14.20 -3.04
N LEU A 134 -8.65 -14.67 -3.29
CA LEU A 134 -8.35 -15.48 -4.46
C LEU A 134 -9.12 -16.80 -4.44
N LEU A 135 -9.19 -17.47 -3.30
CA LEU A 135 -9.99 -18.69 -3.15
C LEU A 135 -11.46 -18.43 -3.46
N ARG A 136 -12.05 -17.38 -2.87
CA ARG A 136 -13.45 -17.03 -3.12
C ARG A 136 -13.70 -16.69 -4.59
N LEU A 137 -12.79 -15.94 -5.21
CA LEU A 137 -12.86 -15.61 -6.64
C LEU A 137 -12.89 -16.87 -7.51
N LEU A 138 -12.02 -17.84 -7.24
CA LEU A 138 -11.96 -19.09 -8.00
C LEU A 138 -13.22 -19.95 -7.80
N LEU A 139 -13.75 -20.01 -6.59
CA LEU A 139 -14.99 -20.74 -6.28
C LEU A 139 -16.20 -20.10 -6.98
N GLU A 140 -16.34 -18.78 -6.93
CA GLU A 140 -17.43 -18.06 -7.62
C GLU A 140 -17.30 -18.17 -9.14
N TYR A 141 -16.07 -18.13 -9.66
CA TYR A 141 -15.82 -18.35 -11.07
C TYR A 141 -16.22 -19.77 -11.50
N ALA A 142 -15.85 -20.80 -10.73
CA ALA A 142 -16.26 -22.18 -11.00
C ALA A 142 -17.78 -22.35 -10.95
N ARG A 143 -18.46 -21.69 -9.99
CA ARG A 143 -19.92 -21.66 -9.90
C ARG A 143 -20.56 -21.01 -11.12
N LEU A 144 -20.01 -19.88 -11.60
CA LEU A 144 -20.51 -19.18 -12.78
C LEU A 144 -20.36 -20.03 -14.05
N VAL A 145 -19.23 -20.72 -14.22
CA VAL A 145 -18.94 -21.56 -15.39
C VAL A 145 -19.84 -22.80 -15.44
N ASN A 146 -20.18 -23.38 -14.28
CA ASN A 146 -20.99 -24.61 -14.19
C ASN A 146 -22.46 -24.34 -13.83
N ARG A 147 -22.93 -23.11 -13.93
CA ARG A 147 -24.26 -22.71 -13.45
C ARG A 147 -25.43 -23.47 -14.09
N ASP A 148 -25.25 -23.91 -15.34
CA ASP A 148 -26.28 -24.60 -16.12
C ASP A 148 -26.12 -26.13 -16.10
N ASP A 149 -25.13 -26.67 -15.38
CA ASP A 149 -24.94 -28.13 -15.26
C ASP A 149 -25.87 -28.70 -14.19
N PRO A 150 -26.91 -29.49 -14.56
CA PRO A 150 -27.86 -30.05 -13.61
C PRO A 150 -27.23 -31.14 -12.71
N HIS A 151 -26.02 -31.60 -13.01
CA HIS A 151 -25.31 -32.62 -12.26
C HIS A 151 -24.26 -32.05 -11.29
N VAL A 152 -24.03 -30.74 -11.31
CA VAL A 152 -23.04 -30.08 -10.45
C VAL A 152 -23.64 -28.83 -9.81
N SER A 153 -24.13 -28.97 -8.57
CA SER A 153 -24.57 -27.81 -7.78
C SER A 153 -23.41 -27.29 -6.92
N TYR A 154 -23.04 -26.02 -7.13
CA TYR A 154 -22.10 -25.26 -6.30
C TYR A 154 -22.81 -24.19 -5.47
N ASP A 155 -24.11 -24.35 -5.23
CA ASP A 155 -24.85 -23.45 -4.35
C ASP A 155 -24.50 -23.80 -2.90
N TYR A 156 -23.76 -22.90 -2.26
CA TYR A 156 -23.44 -23.02 -0.84
C TYR A 156 -24.62 -22.49 -0.02
N GLU A 157 -25.32 -23.36 0.69
CA GLU A 157 -26.23 -22.94 1.77
C GLU A 157 -25.36 -22.42 2.92
N LEU A 158 -25.28 -21.10 3.07
CA LEU A 158 -24.71 -20.48 4.26
C LEU A 158 -25.84 -20.41 5.29
N GLU A 159 -25.78 -21.29 6.29
CA GLU A 159 -26.63 -21.26 7.49
C GLU A 159 -26.49 -19.95 8.29
#